data_AF-A0A8H8IK92-F1
#
_entry.id   AF-A0A8H8IK92-F1
#
_cell.length_a   1.000
_cell.length_b   1.000
_cell.length_c   1.000
_cell.angle_alpha   90.00
_cell.angle_beta   90.00
_cell.angle_gamma   90.00
#
_symmetry.space_group_name_H-M   'P 1'
#
loop_
_entity.id
_entity.type
_entity.pdbx_description
1 polymer ?
#
loop_
_entity_poly.entity_id
_entity_poly.type
_entity_poly.pdbx_seq_one_letter_code
_entity_poly.pdbx_strand_id
1 'polypeptide(L)'
;MSGAQGHADQGGIDDSILVVATGARLCQYLGSSGLGFRALVDFAGQSKENIILVLGCRTPTNPTVSNTFNNIPRIKKLDIVSLDLVNLDSSRAFASHILQSYSKQISVLLLCGGSTLHKGAAQTYRPSPSTIEGILASTPWKPKEAYALSKLVQMHVFQITVDRFAKVTGTKKQPVVVGVCPGFVPQTGLIREYSWWIRFLMNYIMPMMPFTTSLETAGETIMRAMQDQNLTSGGYITPRGSDSLASECMGLTLRSEWRDWLVSKGVWVEEE
;
A
#
# COMPACT_ATOMS: atom_id res chain seq x y z
N MET A 1 54.95 -8.06 17.23
CA MET A 1 53.98 -7.52 16.26
C MET A 1 52.67 -8.28 16.43
N SER A 2 51.79 -7.77 17.30
CA SER A 2 50.49 -8.39 17.63
C SER A 2 49.41 -7.65 16.85
N GLY A 3 48.89 -8.28 15.81
CA GLY A 3 47.80 -7.75 15.00
C GLY A 3 46.47 -7.96 15.72
N ALA A 4 45.94 -6.91 16.34
CA ALA A 4 44.57 -6.88 16.80
C ALA A 4 43.64 -6.71 15.59
N GLN A 5 43.08 -7.81 15.09
CA GLN A 5 41.92 -7.78 14.21
C GLN A 5 40.70 -7.40 15.05
N GLY A 6 40.32 -6.13 14.97
CA GLY A 6 39.02 -5.67 15.47
C GLY A 6 37.91 -6.34 14.67
N HIS A 7 37.18 -7.24 15.31
CA HIS A 7 35.88 -7.69 14.84
C HIS A 7 34.98 -6.46 14.75
N ALA A 8 34.71 -5.99 13.54
CA ALA A 8 33.69 -4.99 13.30
C ALA A 8 32.35 -5.54 13.79
N ASP A 9 31.73 -4.79 14.68
CA ASP A 9 30.45 -5.06 15.32
C ASP A 9 29.34 -5.25 14.25
N GLN A 10 29.08 -6.51 13.87
CA GLN A 10 27.96 -6.89 13.00
C GLN A 10 26.62 -6.89 13.76
N GLY A 11 26.60 -6.54 15.06
CA GLY A 11 25.42 -6.56 15.93
C GLY A 11 24.34 -5.52 15.61
N GLY A 12 24.54 -4.64 14.62
CA GLY A 12 23.59 -3.55 14.33
C GLY A 12 22.43 -3.90 13.39
N ILE A 13 22.61 -4.86 12.47
CA ILE A 13 21.61 -5.15 11.43
C ILE A 13 20.62 -6.23 11.87
N ASP A 14 21.01 -7.16 12.74
CA ASP A 14 20.20 -8.33 13.11
C ASP A 14 18.92 -7.98 13.90
N ASP A 15 18.88 -6.84 14.58
CA ASP A 15 17.67 -6.34 15.27
C ASP A 15 16.77 -5.44 14.41
N SER A 16 17.11 -5.23 13.13
CA SER A 16 16.31 -4.38 12.24
C SER A 16 15.07 -5.08 11.69
N ILE A 17 13.94 -4.37 11.62
CA ILE A 17 12.75 -4.83 10.89
C ILE A 17 12.85 -4.54 9.40
N LEU A 18 12.26 -5.42 8.59
CA LEU A 18 12.17 -5.24 7.15
C LEU A 18 10.82 -4.61 6.79
N VAL A 19 10.87 -3.40 6.25
CA VAL A 19 9.69 -2.66 5.77
C VAL A 19 9.76 -2.57 4.26
N VAL A 20 8.76 -3.12 3.59
CA VAL A 20 8.62 -3.06 2.15
C VAL A 20 7.43 -2.18 1.80
N ALA A 21 7.63 -1.18 0.97
CA ALA A 21 6.54 -0.32 0.51
C ALA A 21 6.51 -0.21 -1.00
N THR A 22 5.30 -0.28 -1.57
CA THR A 22 5.09 -0.16 -3.01
C THR A 22 4.04 0.90 -3.31
N GLY A 23 4.18 1.52 -4.48
CA GLY A 23 3.13 2.36 -5.04
C GLY A 23 3.53 2.90 -6.41
N ALA A 24 2.60 2.83 -7.36
CA ALA A 24 2.80 3.34 -8.73
C ALA A 24 3.26 4.80 -8.77
N ARG A 25 2.97 5.57 -7.71
CA ARG A 25 3.33 6.98 -7.57
C ARG A 25 4.22 7.26 -6.35
N LEU A 26 4.75 6.22 -5.69
CA LEU A 26 5.57 6.39 -4.49
C LEU A 26 6.87 7.16 -4.79
N CYS A 27 7.49 6.99 -5.98
CA CYS A 27 8.65 7.80 -6.40
C CYS A 27 8.45 8.66 -7.65
N GLN A 28 7.52 8.31 -8.55
CA GLN A 28 7.39 9.01 -9.84
C GLN A 28 6.84 10.43 -9.74
N TYR A 29 6.15 10.75 -8.64
CA TYR A 29 5.56 12.08 -8.41
C TYR A 29 5.80 12.58 -6.97
N LEU A 30 6.98 12.27 -6.43
CA LEU A 30 7.51 12.95 -5.25
C LEU A 30 7.99 14.34 -5.61
N GLY A 31 7.05 15.28 -5.72
CA GLY A 31 7.22 16.42 -4.84
C GLY A 31 6.65 15.97 -3.50
N SER A 32 7.48 15.51 -2.56
CA SER A 32 7.23 15.47 -1.08
C SER A 32 5.83 15.17 -0.48
N SER A 33 4.82 14.68 -1.22
CA SER A 33 3.39 14.89 -0.87
C SER A 33 2.47 13.66 -1.07
N GLY A 34 3.05 12.47 -1.30
CA GLY A 34 2.27 11.23 -1.36
C GLY A 34 1.95 10.71 0.05
N LEU A 35 0.72 10.24 0.27
CA LEU A 35 0.28 9.72 1.58
C LEU A 35 1.15 8.57 2.09
N GLY A 36 1.51 7.63 1.21
CA GLY A 36 2.41 6.54 1.56
C GLY A 36 3.81 7.01 1.95
N PHE A 37 4.35 8.01 1.23
CA PHE A 37 5.65 8.59 1.55
C PHE A 37 5.63 9.30 2.90
N ARG A 38 4.60 10.14 3.15
CA ARG A 38 4.43 10.83 4.43
C ARG A 38 4.33 9.83 5.59
N ALA A 39 3.48 8.80 5.45
CA ALA A 39 3.32 7.76 6.45
C ALA A 39 4.63 7.01 6.74
N LEU A 40 5.43 6.71 5.71
CA LEU A 40 6.72 6.04 5.89
C LEU A 40 7.75 6.92 6.59
N VAL A 41 7.80 8.22 6.29
CA VAL A 41 8.67 9.18 6.98
C VAL A 41 8.29 9.27 8.45
N ASP A 42 7.00 9.43 8.75
CA ASP A 42 6.50 9.50 10.12
C ASP A 42 6.73 8.18 10.87
N PHE A 43 6.47 7.04 10.22
CA PHE A 43 6.76 5.70 10.77
C PHE A 43 8.24 5.52 11.10
N ALA A 44 9.13 5.83 10.15
CA ALA A 44 10.56 5.65 10.34
C ALA A 44 11.13 6.61 11.40
N GLY A 45 10.60 7.84 11.46
CA GLY A 45 10.99 8.83 12.47
C GLY A 45 10.53 8.47 13.89
N GLN A 46 9.39 7.79 14.03
CA GLN A 46 8.83 7.40 15.33
C GLN A 46 9.16 5.98 15.76
N SER A 47 9.71 5.15 14.86
CA SER A 47 10.07 3.77 15.16
C SER A 47 11.12 3.68 16.27
N LYS A 48 10.88 2.74 17.21
CA LYS A 48 11.85 2.37 18.24
C LYS A 48 12.90 1.37 17.70
N GLU A 49 12.57 0.69 16.61
CA GLU A 49 13.38 -0.35 15.99
C GLU A 49 14.22 0.23 14.85
N ASN A 50 15.36 -0.41 14.59
CA ASN A 50 16.13 -0.13 13.39
C ASN A 50 15.37 -0.66 12.16
N ILE A 51 15.50 0.03 11.02
CA ILE A 51 14.71 -0.27 9.83
C ILE A 51 15.63 -0.56 8.64
N ILE A 52 15.33 -1.65 7.96
CA ILE A 52 15.70 -1.88 6.56
C ILE A 52 14.49 -1.50 5.72
N LEU A 53 14.60 -0.41 4.97
CA LEU A 53 13.50 0.12 4.16
C LEU A 53 13.74 -0.22 2.69
N VAL A 54 12.79 -0.93 2.08
CA VAL A 54 12.80 -1.21 0.64
C VAL A 54 11.62 -0.55 -0.04
N LEU A 55 11.90 0.32 -1.00
CA LEU A 55 10.91 1.11 -1.72
C LEU A 55 10.83 0.64 -3.17
N GLY A 56 9.67 0.10 -3.57
CA GLY A 56 9.37 -0.24 -4.95
C GLY A 56 8.73 0.94 -5.68
N CYS A 57 9.41 1.46 -6.71
CA CYS A 57 8.85 2.55 -7.52
C CYS A 57 9.44 2.68 -8.93
N ARG A 58 8.70 3.31 -9.85
CA ARG A 58 9.09 3.42 -11.27
C ARG A 58 10.34 4.27 -11.57
N THR A 59 10.71 5.16 -10.65
CA THR A 59 11.87 6.05 -10.83
C THR A 59 12.73 6.00 -9.57
N PRO A 60 13.60 4.97 -9.45
CA PRO A 60 14.41 4.74 -8.25
C PRO A 60 15.49 5.82 -8.04
N THR A 61 15.81 6.60 -9.07
CA THR A 61 16.85 7.63 -9.06
C THR A 61 16.41 8.98 -8.51
N ASN A 62 15.22 9.10 -7.92
CA ASN A 62 14.73 10.36 -7.37
C ASN A 62 15.51 10.74 -6.08
N PRO A 63 16.34 11.81 -6.11
CA PRO A 63 17.20 12.16 -4.96
C PRO A 63 16.42 12.66 -3.76
N THR A 64 15.18 13.12 -3.93
CA THR A 64 14.35 13.56 -2.80
C THR A 64 14.06 12.40 -1.84
N VAL A 65 13.84 11.19 -2.35
CA VAL A 65 13.61 10.00 -1.51
C VAL A 65 14.81 9.71 -0.65
N SER A 66 15.97 9.55 -1.27
CA SER A 66 17.20 9.18 -0.59
C SER A 66 17.60 10.26 0.40
N ASN A 67 17.54 11.54 0.01
CA ASN A 67 17.85 12.65 0.91
C ASN A 67 16.93 12.69 2.13
N THR A 68 15.63 12.43 1.99
CA THR A 68 14.71 12.40 3.14
C THR A 68 15.02 11.23 4.08
N PHE A 69 15.15 10.01 3.55
CA PHE A 69 15.31 8.82 4.39
C PHE A 69 16.73 8.64 4.95
N ASN A 70 17.77 9.09 4.25
CA ASN A 70 19.14 9.07 4.75
C ASN A 70 19.34 9.95 5.99
N ASN A 71 18.48 10.95 6.19
CA ASN A 71 18.50 11.81 7.37
C ASN A 71 17.77 11.21 8.59
N ILE A 72 17.18 10.01 8.47
CA ILE A 72 16.49 9.34 9.56
C ILE A 72 17.43 8.32 10.22
N PRO A 73 17.93 8.54 11.46
CA PRO A 73 18.99 7.72 12.07
C PRO A 73 18.64 6.23 12.27
N ARG A 74 17.34 5.92 12.28
CA ARG A 74 16.81 4.56 12.45
C ARG A 74 16.85 3.74 11.17
N ILE A 75 16.94 4.35 10.01
CA ILE A 75 17.08 3.64 8.74
C ILE A 75 18.55 3.20 8.61
N LYS A 76 18.78 1.90 8.75
CA LYS A 76 20.12 1.29 8.63
C LYS A 76 20.47 0.92 7.21
N LYS A 77 19.44 0.65 6.40
CA LYS A 77 19.58 0.36 4.98
C LYS A 77 18.35 0.90 4.24
N LEU A 78 18.60 1.56 3.12
CA LEU A 78 17.58 2.04 2.20
C LEU A 78 17.87 1.48 0.80
N ASP A 79 17.01 0.59 0.31
CA ASP A 79 17.05 0.12 -1.07
C ASP A 79 15.85 0.68 -1.83
N ILE A 80 16.11 1.36 -2.94
CA ILE A 80 15.07 1.90 -3.83
C ILE A 80 15.17 1.12 -5.15
N VAL A 81 14.14 0.32 -5.43
CA VAL A 81 14.15 -0.65 -6.52
C VAL A 81 13.10 -0.28 -7.54
N SER A 82 13.43 -0.46 -8.82
CA SER A 82 12.47 -0.24 -9.90
C SER A 82 11.26 -1.17 -9.76
N LEU A 83 10.07 -0.60 -9.75
CA LEU A 83 8.81 -1.34 -9.73
C LEU A 83 7.76 -0.62 -10.56
N ASP A 84 7.29 -1.27 -11.62
CA ASP A 84 6.12 -0.87 -12.38
C ASP A 84 4.97 -1.85 -12.15
N LEU A 85 3.97 -1.42 -11.39
CA LEU A 85 2.79 -2.23 -11.07
C LEU A 85 1.88 -2.52 -12.28
N VAL A 86 2.12 -1.89 -13.43
CA VAL A 86 1.44 -2.22 -14.69
C VAL A 86 2.14 -3.38 -15.43
N ASN A 87 3.39 -3.69 -15.06
CA ASN A 87 4.18 -4.78 -15.65
C ASN A 87 4.36 -5.92 -14.62
N LEU A 88 3.73 -7.07 -14.89
CA LEU A 88 3.80 -8.23 -14.00
C LEU A 88 5.23 -8.76 -13.82
N ASP A 89 6.07 -8.72 -14.87
CA ASP A 89 7.46 -9.15 -14.77
C ASP A 89 8.29 -8.20 -13.92
N SER A 90 8.01 -6.89 -13.98
CA SER A 90 8.60 -5.93 -13.04
C SER A 90 8.21 -6.23 -11.60
N SER A 91 6.96 -6.63 -11.35
CA SER A 91 6.48 -7.01 -10.02
C SER A 91 7.14 -8.31 -9.51
N ARG A 92 7.29 -9.31 -10.38
CA ARG A 92 8.00 -10.58 -10.07
C ARG A 92 9.49 -10.37 -9.83
N ALA A 93 10.13 -9.52 -10.63
CA ALA A 93 11.54 -9.17 -10.46
C ALA A 93 11.77 -8.43 -9.13
N PHE A 94 10.88 -7.50 -8.76
CA PHE A 94 10.92 -6.84 -7.46
C PHE A 94 10.76 -7.85 -6.32
N ALA A 95 9.77 -8.76 -6.39
CA ALA A 95 9.60 -9.80 -5.38
C ALA A 95 10.83 -10.73 -5.27
N SER A 96 11.40 -11.13 -6.41
CA SER A 96 12.61 -11.97 -6.47
C SER A 96 13.81 -11.26 -5.84
N HIS A 97 13.97 -9.96 -6.10
CA HIS A 97 14.99 -9.15 -5.47
C HIS A 97 14.84 -9.10 -3.94
N ILE A 98 13.61 -8.98 -3.42
CA ILE A 98 13.38 -9.03 -1.97
C ILE A 98 13.82 -10.39 -1.40
N LEU A 99 13.38 -11.49 -2.00
CA LEU A 99 13.70 -12.84 -1.52
C LEU A 99 15.19 -13.17 -1.58
N GLN A 100 15.90 -12.67 -2.60
CA GLN A 100 17.34 -12.90 -2.77
C GLN A 100 18.20 -12.00 -1.88
N SER A 101 17.78 -10.75 -1.67
CA SER A 101 18.60 -9.75 -0.96
C SER A 101 18.38 -9.75 0.54
N TYR A 102 17.27 -10.33 1.01
CA TYR A 102 16.87 -10.28 2.41
C TYR A 102 16.46 -11.66 2.90
N SER A 103 17.22 -12.17 3.87
CA SER A 103 16.87 -13.40 4.60
C SER A 103 15.81 -13.17 5.69
N LYS A 104 15.53 -11.91 6.03
CA LYS A 104 14.55 -11.54 7.05
C LYS A 104 13.13 -11.61 6.54
N GLN A 105 12.21 -12.01 7.43
CA GLN A 105 10.78 -11.91 7.17
C GLN A 105 10.36 -10.44 7.08
N ILE A 106 9.49 -10.12 6.12
CA ILE A 106 8.89 -8.79 6.00
C ILE A 106 8.03 -8.54 7.24
N SER A 107 8.38 -7.51 8.00
CA SER A 107 7.63 -7.11 9.20
C SER A 107 6.43 -6.23 8.85
N VAL A 108 6.59 -5.36 7.84
CA VAL A 108 5.52 -4.50 7.33
C VAL A 108 5.56 -4.46 5.80
N LEU A 109 4.43 -4.75 5.16
CA LEU A 109 4.22 -4.55 3.72
C LEU A 109 3.15 -3.47 3.50
N LEU A 110 3.56 -2.32 2.99
CA LEU A 110 2.66 -1.21 2.68
C LEU A 110 2.33 -1.16 1.18
N LEU A 111 1.09 -1.44 0.83
CA LEU A 111 0.57 -1.34 -0.54
C LEU A 111 -0.26 -0.06 -0.71
N CYS A 112 0.34 0.98 -1.30
CA CYS A 112 -0.33 2.27 -1.45
C CYS A 112 -1.31 2.26 -2.64
N GLY A 113 -2.62 2.22 -2.35
CA GLY A 113 -3.63 2.29 -3.41
C GLY A 113 -5.09 2.39 -2.99
N GLY A 114 -5.45 2.51 -1.70
CA GLY A 114 -6.84 2.48 -1.25
C GLY A 114 -7.68 3.73 -1.62
N SER A 115 -8.99 3.55 -1.78
CA SER A 115 -9.98 4.64 -1.92
C SER A 115 -11.37 4.14 -1.54
N THR A 116 -12.20 4.98 -0.91
CA THR A 116 -13.61 4.68 -0.55
C THR A 116 -14.57 4.56 -1.72
N LEU A 117 -14.14 4.91 -2.94
CA LEU A 117 -14.99 4.80 -4.13
C LEU A 117 -15.47 3.36 -4.41
N HIS A 118 -14.80 2.36 -3.85
CA HIS A 118 -15.23 0.97 -3.94
C HIS A 118 -16.65 0.75 -3.38
N LYS A 119 -17.06 1.47 -2.32
CA LYS A 119 -18.39 1.32 -1.71
C LYS A 119 -19.49 1.73 -2.70
N GLY A 120 -19.32 2.87 -3.38
CA GLY A 120 -20.27 3.33 -4.40
C GLY A 120 -20.28 2.44 -5.65
N ALA A 121 -19.12 1.93 -6.06
CA ALA A 121 -19.03 0.99 -7.18
C ALA A 121 -19.75 -0.34 -6.89
N ALA A 122 -19.64 -0.85 -5.66
CA ALA A 122 -20.28 -2.11 -5.27
C ALA A 122 -21.80 -2.00 -5.38
N GLN A 123 -22.36 -0.91 -4.84
CA GLN A 123 -23.81 -0.64 -4.88
C GLN A 123 -24.33 -0.43 -6.30
N THR A 124 -23.56 0.27 -7.14
CA THR A 124 -24.01 0.69 -8.48
C THR A 124 -23.90 -0.43 -9.51
N TYR A 125 -22.77 -1.14 -9.54
CA TYR A 125 -22.45 -2.06 -10.64
C TYR A 125 -22.58 -3.53 -10.26
N ARG A 126 -22.52 -3.86 -8.97
CA ARG A 126 -22.46 -5.25 -8.45
C ARG A 126 -21.53 -6.14 -9.29
N PRO A 127 -20.26 -5.73 -9.49
CA PRO A 127 -19.39 -6.41 -10.41
C PRO A 127 -19.04 -7.80 -9.92
N SER A 128 -19.00 -8.74 -10.85
CA SER A 128 -18.46 -10.08 -10.70
C SER A 128 -17.39 -10.30 -11.77
N PRO A 129 -16.60 -11.38 -11.65
CA PRO A 129 -15.65 -11.77 -12.69
C PRO A 129 -16.26 -11.87 -14.11
N SER A 130 -17.51 -12.30 -14.21
CA SER A 130 -18.22 -12.45 -15.49
C SER A 130 -18.73 -11.13 -16.07
N THR A 131 -18.93 -10.09 -15.24
CA THR A 131 -19.49 -8.81 -15.69
C THR A 131 -18.46 -7.71 -15.84
N ILE A 132 -17.30 -7.81 -15.17
CA ILE A 132 -16.31 -6.72 -15.11
C ILE A 132 -15.79 -6.31 -16.50
N GLU A 133 -15.52 -7.27 -17.39
CA GLU A 133 -15.03 -6.96 -18.74
C GLU A 133 -16.08 -6.18 -19.53
N GLY A 134 -17.37 -6.54 -19.42
CA GLY A 134 -18.46 -5.80 -20.07
C GLY A 134 -18.64 -4.39 -19.52
N ILE A 135 -18.49 -4.20 -18.20
CA ILE A 135 -18.57 -2.87 -17.57
C ILE A 135 -17.41 -1.99 -18.04
N LEU A 136 -16.19 -2.54 -18.10
CA LEU A 136 -15.00 -1.84 -18.56
C LEU A 136 -15.01 -1.58 -20.07
N ALA A 137 -15.65 -2.43 -20.87
CA ALA A 137 -15.79 -2.23 -22.31
C ALA A 137 -16.88 -1.22 -22.70
N SER A 138 -17.58 -0.61 -21.73
CA SER A 138 -18.66 0.33 -22.01
C SER A 138 -18.18 1.56 -22.79
N THR A 139 -18.98 1.97 -23.78
CA THR A 139 -18.75 3.18 -24.58
C THR A 139 -19.82 4.24 -24.26
N PRO A 140 -19.42 5.51 -24.02
CA PRO A 140 -18.04 6.00 -23.91
C PRO A 140 -17.34 5.51 -22.64
N TRP A 141 -16.01 5.37 -22.68
CA TRP A 141 -15.20 5.00 -21.51
C TRP A 141 -15.34 6.04 -20.39
N LYS A 142 -15.52 5.57 -19.15
CA LYS A 142 -15.71 6.42 -17.98
C LYS A 142 -14.61 6.19 -16.94
N PRO A 143 -13.55 7.03 -16.93
CA PRO A 143 -12.37 6.82 -16.08
C PRO A 143 -12.68 6.71 -14.59
N LYS A 144 -13.65 7.49 -14.09
CA LYS A 144 -14.05 7.45 -12.67
C LYS A 144 -14.68 6.11 -12.29
N GLU A 145 -15.48 5.53 -13.17
CA GLU A 145 -16.13 4.24 -12.94
C GLU A 145 -15.09 3.12 -12.95
N ALA A 146 -14.22 3.10 -13.96
CA ALA A 146 -13.10 2.15 -14.04
C ALA A 146 -12.17 2.24 -12.81
N TYR A 147 -11.85 3.45 -12.37
CA TYR A 147 -11.08 3.65 -11.15
C TYR A 147 -11.81 3.11 -9.92
N ALA A 148 -13.10 3.42 -9.74
CA ALA A 148 -13.88 2.93 -8.60
C ALA A 148 -13.98 1.39 -8.59
N LEU A 149 -14.16 0.77 -9.76
CA LEU A 149 -14.15 -0.68 -9.93
C LEU A 149 -12.79 -1.29 -9.59
N SER A 150 -11.68 -0.67 -10.02
CA SER A 150 -10.33 -1.14 -9.65
C SER A 150 -10.13 -1.21 -8.13
N LYS A 151 -10.73 -0.28 -7.38
CA LYS A 151 -10.67 -0.24 -5.91
C LYS A 151 -11.56 -1.30 -5.27
N LEU A 152 -12.69 -1.61 -5.90
CA LEU A 152 -13.53 -2.72 -5.45
C LEU A 152 -12.86 -4.08 -5.67
N VAL A 153 -12.26 -4.31 -6.84
CA VAL A 153 -11.44 -5.51 -7.08
C VAL A 153 -10.31 -5.61 -6.06
N GLN A 154 -9.66 -4.49 -5.74
CA GLN A 154 -8.64 -4.45 -4.68
C GLN A 154 -9.19 -4.89 -3.31
N MET A 155 -10.45 -4.57 -2.97
CA MET A 155 -11.07 -5.03 -1.72
C MET A 155 -11.42 -6.52 -1.73
N HIS A 156 -11.75 -7.09 -2.89
CA HIS A 156 -11.86 -8.54 -3.03
C HIS A 156 -10.50 -9.23 -2.84
N VAL A 157 -9.43 -8.73 -3.48
CA VAL A 157 -8.06 -9.23 -3.30
C VAL A 157 -7.64 -9.14 -1.83
N PHE A 158 -7.96 -8.02 -1.16
CA PHE A 158 -7.72 -7.85 0.27
C PHE A 158 -8.36 -8.96 1.09
N GLN A 159 -9.66 -9.24 0.90
CA GLN A 159 -10.35 -10.29 1.63
C GLN A 159 -9.86 -11.71 1.28
N ILE A 160 -9.52 -11.97 0.02
CA ILE A 160 -8.89 -13.24 -0.39
C ILE A 160 -7.53 -13.42 0.32
N THR A 161 -6.78 -12.33 0.50
CA THR A 161 -5.50 -12.35 1.23
C THR A 161 -5.72 -12.62 2.72
N VAL A 162 -6.75 -12.03 3.32
CA VAL A 162 -7.15 -12.31 4.72
C VAL A 162 -7.46 -13.80 4.89
N ASP A 163 -8.30 -14.37 4.02
CA ASP A 163 -8.64 -15.80 4.05
C ASP A 163 -7.40 -16.68 3.88
N ARG A 164 -6.46 -16.28 3.02
CA ARG A 164 -5.21 -17.01 2.80
C ARG A 164 -4.35 -17.02 4.06
N PHE A 165 -4.09 -15.86 4.66
CA PHE A 165 -3.28 -15.79 5.88
C PHE A 165 -3.96 -16.41 7.10
N ALA A 166 -5.30 -16.51 7.10
CA ALA A 166 -6.03 -17.26 8.11
C ALA A 166 -5.67 -18.76 8.12
N LYS A 167 -5.30 -19.33 6.96
CA LYS A 167 -4.94 -20.75 6.79
C LYS A 167 -3.48 -21.07 7.10
N VAL A 168 -2.61 -20.05 7.16
CA VAL A 168 -1.18 -20.25 7.44
C VAL A 168 -1.02 -20.72 8.88
N THR A 169 -0.78 -22.03 9.06
CA THR A 169 -0.49 -22.65 10.36
C THR A 169 1.01 -22.73 10.62
N GLY A 170 1.45 -22.66 11.88
CA GLY A 170 2.82 -22.96 12.27
C GLY A 170 3.81 -21.78 12.26
N THR A 171 3.38 -20.57 11.95
CA THR A 171 4.20 -19.37 12.16
C THR A 171 4.11 -18.89 13.61
N LYS A 172 5.21 -18.33 14.15
CA LYS A 172 5.22 -17.75 15.51
C LYS A 172 4.24 -16.58 15.67
N LYS A 173 3.96 -15.87 14.57
CA LYS A 173 2.97 -14.79 14.47
C LYS A 173 2.23 -14.92 13.15
N GLN A 174 0.91 -14.80 13.20
CA GLN A 174 0.08 -14.79 12.01
C GLN A 174 0.15 -13.42 11.34
N PRO A 175 0.34 -13.33 10.02
CA PRO A 175 0.28 -12.05 9.32
C PRO A 175 -1.10 -11.39 9.47
N VAL A 176 -1.12 -10.08 9.73
CA VAL A 176 -2.34 -9.29 9.83
C VAL A 176 -2.50 -8.46 8.55
N VAL A 177 -3.67 -8.55 7.91
CA VAL A 177 -3.99 -7.72 6.74
C VAL A 177 -5.06 -6.73 7.14
N VAL A 178 -4.77 -5.43 6.98
CA VAL A 178 -5.74 -4.36 7.22
C VAL A 178 -5.90 -3.49 5.99
N GLY A 179 -7.13 -3.09 5.70
CA GLY A 179 -7.41 -2.04 4.73
C GLY A 179 -7.34 -0.69 5.41
N VAL A 180 -6.71 0.30 4.78
CA VAL A 180 -6.61 1.65 5.34
C VAL A 180 -7.18 2.65 4.36
N CYS A 181 -8.16 3.43 4.81
CA CYS A 181 -8.64 4.61 4.13
C CYS A 181 -8.09 5.85 4.82
N PRO A 182 -7.21 6.63 4.19
CA PRO A 182 -6.71 7.87 4.78
C PRO A 182 -7.74 9.02 4.81
N GLY A 183 -8.98 8.79 4.38
CA GLY A 183 -9.95 9.85 4.13
C GLY A 183 -9.78 10.54 2.78
N PHE A 184 -10.54 11.62 2.57
CA PHE A 184 -10.47 12.41 1.33
C PHE A 184 -9.47 13.57 1.50
N VAL A 185 -8.30 13.44 0.86
CA VAL A 185 -7.19 14.40 0.98
C VAL A 185 -7.09 15.22 -0.30
N PRO A 186 -7.70 16.42 -0.36
CA PRO A 186 -7.78 17.21 -1.59
C PRO A 186 -6.41 17.76 -2.03
N GLN A 187 -5.44 17.92 -1.14
CA GLN A 187 -4.10 18.44 -1.47
C GLN A 187 -3.19 17.42 -2.17
N THR A 188 -3.67 16.21 -2.48
CA THR A 188 -2.84 15.20 -3.13
C THR A 188 -2.60 15.53 -4.61
N GLY A 189 -1.45 15.09 -5.14
CA GLY A 189 -1.08 15.25 -6.54
C GLY A 189 -2.02 14.57 -7.56
N LEU A 190 -3.08 13.90 -7.11
CA LEU A 190 -4.16 13.37 -7.97
C LEU A 190 -4.90 14.48 -8.72
N ILE A 191 -4.85 15.72 -8.22
CA ILE A 191 -5.59 16.85 -8.79
C ILE A 191 -4.76 17.63 -9.83
N ARG A 192 -3.51 17.22 -10.05
CA ARG A 192 -2.60 17.91 -10.99
C ARG A 192 -3.08 17.89 -12.43
N GLU A 193 -3.94 16.97 -12.85
CA GLU A 193 -4.44 16.96 -14.24
C GLU A 193 -5.64 17.89 -14.44
N TYR A 194 -6.21 18.44 -13.37
CA TYR A 194 -7.35 19.35 -13.47
C TYR A 194 -6.91 20.77 -13.81
N SER A 195 -7.87 21.56 -14.30
CA SER A 195 -7.71 22.98 -14.57
C SER A 195 -7.26 23.73 -13.31
N TRP A 196 -6.54 24.84 -13.50
CA TRP A 196 -5.97 25.62 -12.42
C TRP A 196 -7.01 26.11 -11.39
N TRP A 197 -8.24 26.41 -11.84
CA TRP A 197 -9.36 26.76 -10.96
C TRP A 197 -9.78 25.61 -10.03
N ILE A 198 -9.86 24.38 -10.55
CA ILE A 198 -10.16 23.20 -9.74
C ILE A 198 -9.01 22.94 -8.76
N ARG A 199 -7.75 23.14 -9.17
CA ARG A 199 -6.60 23.06 -8.25
C ARG A 199 -6.68 24.10 -7.15
N PHE A 200 -7.07 25.34 -7.46
CA PHE A 200 -7.28 26.38 -6.46
C PHE A 200 -8.37 25.98 -5.45
N LEU A 201 -9.54 25.57 -5.94
CA LEU A 201 -10.63 25.07 -5.10
C LEU A 201 -10.14 23.96 -4.17
N MET A 202 -9.39 22.99 -4.70
CA MET A 202 -8.94 21.82 -3.96
C MET A 202 -7.80 22.11 -2.97
N ASN A 203 -6.93 23.09 -3.26
CA ASN A 203 -5.82 23.43 -2.38
C ASN A 203 -6.21 24.41 -1.26
N TYR A 204 -7.20 25.29 -1.49
CA TYR A 204 -7.50 26.39 -0.56
C TYR A 204 -8.88 26.29 0.09
N ILE A 205 -9.91 25.86 -0.65
CA ILE A 205 -11.29 25.88 -0.16
C ILE A 205 -11.68 24.52 0.41
N MET A 206 -11.43 23.45 -0.35
CA MET A 206 -11.81 22.09 0.04
C MET A 206 -11.23 21.64 1.39
N PRO A 207 -9.96 21.94 1.76
CA PRO A 207 -9.42 21.54 3.05
C PRO A 207 -10.17 22.11 4.26
N MET A 208 -10.95 23.16 4.07
CA MET A 208 -11.77 23.77 5.12
C MET A 208 -13.08 23.00 5.36
N MET A 209 -13.44 22.07 4.46
CA MET A 209 -14.69 21.31 4.58
C MET A 209 -14.52 20.16 5.57
N PRO A 210 -15.52 19.89 6.45
CA PRO A 210 -15.41 18.93 7.55
C PRO A 210 -15.34 17.46 7.13
N PHE A 211 -15.56 17.16 5.85
CA PHE A 211 -15.42 15.81 5.29
C PHE A 211 -14.01 15.53 4.74
N THR A 212 -13.15 16.54 4.65
CA THR A 212 -11.77 16.38 4.16
C THR A 212 -10.84 15.93 5.28
N THR A 213 -9.69 15.41 4.89
CA THR A 213 -8.62 15.00 5.80
C THR A 213 -7.34 15.66 5.38
N SER A 214 -6.58 16.20 6.34
CA SER A 214 -5.27 16.78 6.04
C SER A 214 -4.27 15.70 5.64
N LEU A 215 -3.17 16.12 5.00
CA LEU A 215 -2.09 15.20 4.62
C LEU A 215 -1.46 14.53 5.86
N GLU A 216 -1.35 15.28 6.95
CA GLU A 216 -0.79 14.85 8.23
C GLU A 216 -1.67 13.77 8.86
N THR A 217 -2.97 14.04 9.04
CA THR A 217 -3.91 13.08 9.63
C THR A 217 -4.03 11.81 8.80
N ALA A 218 -4.00 11.95 7.48
CA ALA A 218 -4.01 10.82 6.56
C ALA A 218 -2.73 9.96 6.66
N GLY A 219 -1.55 10.60 6.75
CA GLY A 219 -0.27 9.93 6.98
C GLY A 219 -0.23 9.23 8.34
N GLU A 220 -0.69 9.91 9.40
CA GLU A 220 -0.82 9.34 10.74
C GLU A 220 -1.73 8.11 10.77
N THR A 221 -2.84 8.13 10.04
CA THR A 221 -3.77 6.99 9.99
C THR A 221 -3.09 5.74 9.45
N ILE A 222 -2.30 5.89 8.36
CA ILE A 222 -1.53 4.78 7.77
C ILE A 222 -0.41 4.35 8.72
N MET A 223 0.32 5.29 9.30
CA MET A 223 1.39 5.01 10.25
C MET A 223 0.88 4.23 11.48
N ARG A 224 -0.25 4.65 12.07
CA ARG A 224 -0.88 3.94 13.19
C ARG A 224 -1.21 2.50 12.82
N ALA A 225 -1.75 2.28 11.62
CA ALA A 225 -2.03 0.95 11.12
C ALA A 225 -0.76 0.07 10.95
N MET A 226 0.40 0.68 10.68
CA MET A 226 1.67 -0.04 10.58
C MET A 226 2.28 -0.38 11.95
N GLN A 227 1.92 0.34 13.00
CA GLN A 227 2.49 0.19 14.36
C GLN A 227 1.61 -0.64 15.30
N ASP A 228 0.30 -0.63 15.10
CA ASP A 228 -0.65 -1.24 16.02
C ASP A 228 -0.60 -2.77 15.95
N GLN A 229 -0.19 -3.37 17.06
CA GLN A 229 -0.08 -4.83 17.21
C GLN A 229 -1.41 -5.49 17.56
N ASN A 230 -2.45 -4.71 17.90
CA ASN A 230 -3.77 -5.21 18.30
C ASN A 230 -4.78 -5.21 17.15
N LEU A 231 -4.31 -4.99 15.91
CA LEU A 231 -5.18 -5.00 14.75
C LEU A 231 -5.68 -6.41 14.46
N THR A 232 -6.97 -6.49 14.15
CA THR A 232 -7.59 -7.72 13.67
C THR A 232 -7.52 -7.78 12.15
N SER A 233 -7.05 -8.92 11.62
CA SER A 233 -7.01 -9.15 10.16
C SER A 233 -8.42 -9.03 9.56
N GLY A 234 -8.52 -8.41 8.39
CA GLY A 234 -9.80 -8.08 7.76
C GLY A 234 -10.41 -6.75 8.21
N GLY A 235 -9.81 -6.08 9.19
CA GLY A 235 -10.23 -4.75 9.64
C GLY A 235 -10.03 -3.67 8.57
N TYR A 236 -10.88 -2.64 8.60
CA TYR A 236 -10.76 -1.44 7.78
C TYR A 236 -10.63 -0.21 8.67
N ILE A 237 -9.54 0.55 8.50
CA ILE A 237 -9.16 1.67 9.37
C ILE A 237 -9.33 2.99 8.64
N THR A 238 -9.86 3.99 9.33
CA THR A 238 -10.05 5.35 8.84
C THR A 238 -9.54 6.37 9.86
N PRO A 239 -9.37 7.67 9.50
CA PRO A 239 -9.09 8.73 10.47
C PRO A 239 -10.09 8.82 11.62
N ARG A 240 -11.31 8.29 11.42
CA ARG A 240 -12.42 8.32 12.38
C ARG A 240 -12.54 7.03 13.20
N GLY A 241 -11.58 6.10 13.07
CA GLY A 241 -11.59 4.79 13.72
C GLY A 241 -11.82 3.64 12.73
N SER A 242 -12.25 2.50 13.25
CA SER A 242 -12.57 1.33 12.42
C SER A 242 -13.91 1.52 11.70
N ASP A 243 -13.98 1.08 10.45
CA ASP A 243 -15.17 1.09 9.61
C ASP A 243 -15.37 -0.30 8.99
N SER A 244 -16.55 -0.53 8.41
CA SER A 244 -16.88 -1.73 7.65
C SER A 244 -16.45 -1.60 6.19
N LEU A 245 -16.09 -2.72 5.57
CA LEU A 245 -15.90 -2.83 4.13
C LEU A 245 -17.24 -2.81 3.39
N ALA A 246 -17.20 -2.75 2.05
CA ALA A 246 -18.37 -3.07 1.25
C ALA A 246 -18.85 -4.50 1.57
N SER A 247 -20.12 -4.65 1.92
CA SER A 247 -20.75 -5.93 2.31
C SER A 247 -20.56 -7.04 1.27
N GLU A 248 -20.49 -6.66 0.00
CA GLU A 248 -20.31 -7.54 -1.16
C GLU A 248 -18.93 -8.21 -1.14
N CYS A 249 -17.92 -7.57 -0.55
CA CYS A 249 -16.60 -8.17 -0.35
C CYS A 249 -16.61 -9.29 0.72
N MET A 250 -17.67 -9.39 1.53
CA MET A 250 -17.76 -10.41 2.59
C MET A 250 -18.43 -11.71 2.10
N GLY A 251 -19.09 -11.69 0.95
CA GLY A 251 -19.78 -12.86 0.40
C GLY A 251 -18.79 -13.96 -0.03
N LEU A 252 -18.89 -15.15 0.59
CA LEU A 252 -17.99 -16.29 0.32
C LEU A 252 -18.01 -16.74 -1.14
N THR A 253 -19.19 -16.87 -1.74
CA THR A 253 -19.34 -17.31 -3.13
C THR A 253 -18.65 -16.35 -4.09
N LEU A 254 -18.99 -15.05 -4.01
CA LEU A 254 -18.40 -14.03 -4.87
C LEU A 254 -16.88 -13.91 -4.66
N ARG A 255 -16.38 -14.06 -3.43
CA ARG A 255 -14.93 -14.11 -3.15
C ARG A 255 -14.26 -15.31 -3.82
N SER A 256 -14.88 -16.48 -3.79
CA SER A 256 -14.36 -17.67 -4.50
C SER A 256 -14.28 -17.40 -5.99
N GLU A 257 -15.34 -16.86 -6.60
CA GLU A 257 -15.34 -16.51 -8.03
C GLU A 257 -14.20 -15.54 -8.38
N TRP A 258 -14.00 -14.48 -7.58
CA TRP A 258 -12.90 -13.54 -7.78
C TRP A 258 -11.54 -14.20 -7.66
N ARG A 259 -11.34 -15.10 -6.68
CA ARG A 259 -10.10 -15.85 -6.53
C ARG A 259 -9.84 -16.70 -7.77
N ASP A 260 -10.81 -17.47 -8.21
CA ASP A 260 -10.67 -18.39 -9.33
C ASP A 260 -10.39 -17.61 -10.64
N TRP A 261 -11.02 -16.44 -10.81
CA TRP A 261 -10.71 -15.53 -11.91
C TRP A 261 -9.28 -14.98 -11.84
N LEU A 262 -8.81 -14.53 -10.67
CA LEU A 262 -7.44 -14.03 -10.50
C LEU A 262 -6.39 -15.13 -10.79
N VAL A 263 -6.68 -16.37 -10.41
CA VAL A 263 -5.87 -17.55 -10.76
C VAL A 263 -5.86 -17.75 -12.27
N SER A 264 -7.02 -17.73 -12.94
CA SER A 264 -7.10 -17.92 -14.39
C SER A 264 -6.35 -16.84 -15.19
N LYS A 265 -6.18 -15.64 -14.62
CA LYS A 265 -5.42 -14.54 -15.22
C LYS A 265 -3.93 -14.58 -14.86
N GLY A 266 -3.47 -15.56 -14.08
CA GLY A 266 -2.08 -15.70 -13.62
C GLY A 266 -1.65 -14.58 -12.66
N VAL A 267 -2.61 -13.90 -12.03
CA VAL A 267 -2.38 -12.81 -11.05
C VAL A 267 -2.29 -13.38 -9.64
N TRP A 268 -2.93 -14.52 -9.40
CA TRP A 268 -2.89 -15.26 -8.15
C TRP A 268 -2.36 -16.67 -8.37
N VAL A 269 -1.64 -17.20 -7.38
CA VAL A 269 -1.11 -18.57 -7.41
C VAL A 269 -1.93 -19.39 -6.42
N GLU A 270 -2.47 -20.51 -6.87
CA GLU A 270 -3.13 -21.50 -6.01
C GLU A 270 -2.13 -22.08 -5.01
N GLU A 271 -2.63 -22.50 -3.85
CA GLU A 271 -1.82 -23.28 -2.92
C GLU A 271 -1.76 -24.71 -3.45
N GLU A 272 -0.56 -25.27 -3.46
CA GLU A 272 -0.36 -26.73 -3.48
C GLU A 272 -0.75 -27.35 -2.14
#